data_AF-A0A378L919-F1
#
_entry.id   AF-A0A378L919-F1
#
_cell.length_a   1.000
_cell.length_b   1.000
_cell.length_c   1.000
_cell.angle_alpha   90.00
_cell.angle_beta   90.00
_cell.angle_gamma   90.00
#
_symmetry.space_group_name_H-M   'P 1'
#
loop_
_entity.id
_entity.type
_entity.pdbx_description
1 polymer ?
#
loop_
_entity_poly.entity_id
_entity_poly.type
_entity_poly.pdbx_seq_one_letter_code
_entity_poly.pdbx_strand_id
1 'polypeptide(L)'
;MFLKSQLINDKVSILLNALSEYQIDLERGNYDTLNAYSHKWEAEVVWGALSESINGVSKNLLLSTQEVAHFSSQLRKEHLIRFALIAQFIAVLHLLPAEKRIKPEDELNYLNKNSKIALYVEAGMPGGCLIYFNAIVHSLLNTQSKLSALTQILISLEKNKEQFAFLSDLTMHVFVQHWLELFEQLEPEFKNNFMVSKEEHLQRASHCLSTEEAQKKLTIIEKYTLKILEKLHKG
;
A
#
# COMPACT_ATOMS: atom_id res chain seq x y z
N MET A 1 -16.11 -18.74 -17.16
CA MET A 1 -15.37 -18.78 -15.87
C MET A 1 -13.86 -19.01 -16.07
N PHE A 2 -13.43 -20.05 -16.81
CA PHE A 2 -12.01 -20.30 -17.13
C PHE A 2 -11.26 -19.13 -17.80
N LEU A 3 -11.91 -18.45 -18.76
CA LEU A 3 -11.29 -17.37 -19.55
C LEU A 3 -10.86 -16.15 -18.72
N LYS A 4 -11.60 -15.77 -17.67
CA LYS A 4 -11.25 -14.61 -16.82
C LYS A 4 -10.06 -14.93 -15.91
N SER A 5 -10.04 -16.12 -15.29
CA SER A 5 -8.92 -16.58 -14.46
C SER A 5 -7.64 -16.72 -15.29
N GLN A 6 -7.75 -17.27 -16.49
CA GLN A 6 -6.61 -17.42 -17.39
C GLN A 6 -6.05 -16.07 -17.86
N LEU A 7 -6.93 -15.13 -18.23
CA LEU A 7 -6.51 -13.76 -18.59
C LEU A 7 -5.76 -13.06 -17.45
N ILE A 8 -6.23 -13.23 -16.21
CA ILE A 8 -5.59 -12.65 -15.03
C ILE A 8 -4.22 -13.30 -14.78
N ASN A 9 -4.10 -14.62 -14.92
CA ASN A 9 -2.83 -15.35 -14.77
C ASN A 9 -1.81 -14.95 -15.84
N ASP A 10 -2.25 -14.81 -17.09
CA ASP A 10 -1.40 -14.38 -18.20
C ASP A 10 -0.86 -12.97 -17.93
N LYS A 11 -1.71 -12.06 -17.44
CA LYS A 11 -1.33 -10.70 -17.07
C LYS A 11 -0.32 -10.63 -15.91
N VAL A 12 -0.47 -11.47 -14.88
CA VAL A 12 0.51 -11.58 -13.79
C VAL A 12 1.83 -12.13 -14.27
N SER A 13 1.80 -13.19 -15.07
CA SER A 13 3.00 -13.80 -15.65
C SER A 13 3.77 -12.80 -16.50
N ILE A 14 3.07 -12.06 -17.37
CA ILE A 14 3.66 -10.99 -18.20
C ILE A 14 4.34 -9.93 -17.32
N LEU A 15 3.71 -9.50 -16.22
CA LEU A 15 4.30 -8.49 -15.36
C LEU A 15 5.52 -9.02 -14.59
N LEU A 16 5.48 -10.26 -14.08
CA LEU A 16 6.63 -10.88 -13.42
C LEU A 16 7.81 -11.05 -14.37
N ASN A 17 7.55 -11.42 -15.62
CA ASN A 17 8.56 -11.50 -16.66
C ASN A 17 9.13 -10.11 -16.97
N ALA A 18 8.28 -9.10 -17.13
CA ALA A 18 8.71 -7.72 -17.33
C ALA A 18 9.58 -7.23 -16.16
N LEU A 19 9.19 -7.45 -14.90
CA LEU A 19 10.00 -7.07 -13.73
C LEU A 19 11.37 -7.74 -13.73
N SER A 20 11.46 -8.98 -14.23
CA SER A 20 12.71 -9.72 -14.35
C SER A 20 13.58 -9.16 -15.49
N GLU A 21 12.98 -8.86 -16.64
CA GLU A 21 13.66 -8.30 -17.82
C GLU A 21 14.16 -6.86 -17.58
N TYR A 22 13.37 -6.04 -16.88
CA TYR A 22 13.64 -4.62 -16.65
C TYR A 22 14.30 -4.34 -15.29
N GLN A 23 14.89 -5.34 -14.64
CA GLN A 23 15.62 -5.19 -13.37
C GLN A 23 16.69 -4.08 -13.45
N ILE A 24 17.47 -4.05 -14.54
CA ILE A 24 18.54 -3.07 -14.73
C ILE A 24 17.97 -1.64 -14.86
N ASP A 25 16.85 -1.49 -15.54
CA ASP A 25 16.18 -0.20 -15.72
C ASP A 25 15.58 0.29 -14.39
N LEU A 26 14.94 -0.60 -13.63
CA LEU A 26 14.50 -0.34 -12.25
C LEU A 26 15.66 0.09 -11.37
N GLU A 27 16.83 -0.54 -11.52
CA GLU A 27 18.02 -0.20 -10.78
C GLU A 27 18.51 1.21 -11.10
N ARG A 28 18.54 1.56 -12.38
CA ARG A 28 18.93 2.87 -12.91
C ARG A 28 17.86 3.96 -12.70
N GLY A 29 16.61 3.58 -12.41
CA GLY A 29 15.49 4.51 -12.26
C GLY A 29 14.85 4.94 -13.55
N ASN A 30 15.01 4.15 -14.60
CA ASN A 30 14.27 4.32 -15.83
C ASN A 30 12.94 3.57 -15.70
N TYR A 31 11.86 4.30 -15.45
CA TYR A 31 10.54 3.74 -15.18
C TYR A 31 9.60 3.82 -16.38
N ASP A 32 10.02 4.41 -17.49
CA ASP A 32 9.13 4.77 -18.61
C ASP A 32 8.44 3.55 -19.23
N THR A 33 9.20 2.47 -19.45
CA THR A 33 8.67 1.23 -20.02
C THR A 33 7.66 0.57 -19.07
N LEU A 34 7.99 0.46 -17.78
CA LEU A 34 7.09 -0.12 -16.77
C LEU A 34 5.83 0.73 -16.59
N ASN A 35 5.97 2.05 -16.66
CA ASN A 35 4.85 2.97 -16.60
C ASN A 35 3.93 2.81 -17.82
N ALA A 36 4.47 2.66 -19.02
CA ALA A 36 3.68 2.38 -20.22
C ALA A 36 2.88 1.05 -20.12
N TYR A 37 3.44 0.05 -19.43
CA TYR A 37 2.73 -1.21 -19.16
C TYR A 37 1.69 -1.08 -18.03
N SER A 38 1.98 -0.32 -16.96
CA SER A 38 1.04 -0.09 -15.87
C SER A 38 -0.19 0.68 -16.34
N HIS A 39 -0.07 1.57 -17.32
CA HIS A 39 -1.19 2.30 -17.93
C HIS A 39 -2.15 1.39 -18.73
N LYS A 40 -1.73 0.16 -19.07
CA LYS A 40 -2.63 -0.87 -19.65
C LYS A 40 -3.52 -1.52 -18.59
N TRP A 41 -3.29 -1.21 -17.30
CA TRP A 41 -4.13 -1.61 -16.18
C TRP A 41 -4.81 -0.36 -15.63
N GLU A 42 -6.13 -0.27 -15.76
CA GLU A 42 -6.88 0.83 -15.16
C GLU A 42 -6.92 0.69 -13.63
N ALA A 43 -6.80 1.80 -12.91
CA ALA A 43 -6.80 1.83 -11.46
C ALA A 43 -8.07 1.18 -10.85
N GLU A 44 -9.25 1.36 -11.45
CA GLU A 44 -10.48 0.64 -11.04
C GLU A 44 -10.37 -0.87 -11.21
N VAL A 45 -9.70 -1.35 -12.26
CA VAL A 45 -9.56 -2.79 -12.54
C VAL A 45 -8.58 -3.43 -11.55
N VAL A 46 -7.49 -2.73 -11.24
CA VAL A 46 -6.52 -3.11 -10.21
C VAL A 46 -7.22 -3.16 -8.85
N TRP A 47 -7.97 -2.10 -8.51
CA TRP A 47 -8.73 -2.00 -7.26
C TRP A 47 -9.87 -3.01 -7.14
N GLY A 48 -10.60 -3.28 -8.22
CA GLY A 48 -11.68 -4.27 -8.24
C GLY A 48 -11.14 -5.67 -8.00
N ALA A 49 -10.07 -6.05 -8.71
CA ALA A 49 -9.42 -7.34 -8.54
C ALA A 49 -8.85 -7.51 -7.12
N LEU A 50 -8.26 -6.45 -6.57
CA LEU A 50 -7.82 -6.41 -5.17
C LEU A 50 -8.98 -6.51 -4.20
N SER A 51 -10.00 -5.67 -4.31
CA SER A 51 -11.14 -5.66 -3.39
C SER A 51 -11.85 -7.00 -3.36
N GLU A 52 -11.98 -7.66 -4.52
CA GLU A 52 -12.51 -9.02 -4.63
C GLU A 52 -11.57 -10.05 -3.98
N SER A 53 -10.26 -9.93 -4.18
CA SER A 53 -9.21 -10.78 -3.59
C SER A 53 -9.06 -10.62 -2.07
N ILE A 54 -9.16 -9.38 -1.58
CA ILE A 54 -8.94 -8.96 -0.20
C ILE A 54 -10.17 -9.28 0.64
N ASN A 55 -11.36 -8.94 0.15
CA ASN A 55 -12.57 -9.06 0.96
C ASN A 55 -13.14 -10.46 0.96
N GLY A 56 -12.86 -11.30 -0.04
CA GLY A 56 -13.23 -12.72 -0.14
C GLY A 56 -14.72 -13.07 -0.06
N VAL A 57 -15.56 -12.27 0.62
CA VAL A 57 -16.89 -12.60 1.13
C VAL A 57 -17.70 -11.36 1.57
N SER A 58 -17.15 -10.23 2.05
CA SER A 58 -18.01 -9.30 2.83
C SER A 58 -18.50 -8.01 2.13
N LYS A 59 -19.80 -8.05 1.80
CA LYS A 59 -20.82 -6.98 2.04
C LYS A 59 -20.66 -5.68 1.25
N ASN A 60 -21.13 -5.67 0.00
CA ASN A 60 -21.94 -4.58 -0.60
C ASN A 60 -22.17 -4.71 -2.11
N LEU A 61 -21.80 -5.83 -2.74
CA LEU A 61 -22.37 -6.18 -4.03
C LEU A 61 -23.75 -6.77 -3.83
N LEU A 62 -24.76 -5.88 -3.83
CA LEU A 62 -26.14 -6.13 -4.25
C LEU A 62 -26.19 -6.55 -5.74
N LEU A 63 -25.34 -7.51 -6.12
CA LEU A 63 -25.41 -8.22 -7.38
C LEU A 63 -25.22 -9.70 -7.02
N SER A 64 -26.32 -10.42 -7.18
CA SER A 64 -26.41 -11.87 -7.09
C SER A 64 -25.18 -12.57 -7.64
N THR A 65 -24.67 -13.59 -6.94
CA THR A 65 -24.53 -14.97 -7.46
C THR A 65 -23.52 -15.77 -6.63
N GLN A 66 -23.83 -17.05 -6.45
CA GLN A 66 -22.94 -18.08 -5.91
C GLN A 66 -21.59 -18.20 -6.66
N GLU A 67 -21.45 -17.55 -7.82
CA GLU A 67 -20.27 -17.57 -8.67
C GLU A 67 -19.07 -16.78 -8.09
N VAL A 68 -19.32 -15.68 -7.36
CA VAL A 68 -18.25 -14.88 -6.73
C VAL A 68 -17.67 -15.60 -5.50
N ALA A 69 -18.53 -16.18 -4.66
CA ALA A 69 -18.09 -17.02 -3.54
C ALA A 69 -17.35 -18.29 -4.01
N HIS A 70 -17.73 -18.82 -5.18
CA HIS A 70 -17.04 -19.93 -5.83
C HIS A 70 -15.69 -19.50 -6.45
N PHE A 71 -15.58 -18.27 -6.94
CA PHE A 71 -14.34 -17.74 -7.50
C PHE A 71 -13.26 -17.51 -6.41
N SER A 72 -13.65 -16.90 -5.29
CA SER A 72 -12.76 -16.70 -4.13
C SER A 72 -12.27 -18.00 -3.52
N SER A 73 -13.08 -19.08 -3.53
CA SER A 73 -12.68 -20.38 -2.99
C SER A 73 -11.74 -21.18 -3.90
N GLN A 74 -11.60 -20.81 -5.18
CA GLN A 74 -10.70 -21.46 -6.13
C GLN A 74 -9.31 -20.80 -6.22
N LEU A 75 -9.16 -19.55 -5.77
CA LEU A 75 -7.88 -18.87 -5.72
C LEU A 75 -7.10 -19.30 -4.46
N ARG A 76 -5.98 -20.01 -4.65
CA ARG A 76 -5.08 -20.38 -3.56
C ARG A 76 -4.52 -19.11 -2.89
N LYS A 77 -4.32 -19.14 -1.56
CA LYS A 77 -3.76 -18.03 -0.75
C LYS A 77 -2.48 -17.42 -1.37
N GLU A 78 -1.63 -18.28 -1.94
CA GLU A 78 -0.40 -17.87 -2.65
C GLU A 78 -0.63 -16.98 -3.88
N HIS A 79 -1.74 -17.18 -4.60
CA HIS A 79 -2.10 -16.35 -5.74
C HIS A 79 -2.62 -14.98 -5.28
N LEU A 80 -3.48 -14.94 -4.27
CA LEU A 80 -4.03 -13.69 -3.72
C LEU A 80 -2.92 -12.77 -3.22
N ILE A 81 -1.91 -13.31 -2.54
CA ILE A 81 -0.73 -12.55 -2.10
C ILE A 81 0.04 -11.98 -3.30
N ARG A 82 0.29 -12.78 -4.35
CA ARG A 82 0.99 -12.31 -5.56
C ARG A 82 0.21 -11.20 -6.27
N PHE A 83 -1.12 -11.29 -6.34
CA PHE A 83 -1.97 -10.23 -6.87
C PHE A 83 -1.86 -8.95 -6.07
N ALA A 84 -1.93 -9.05 -4.75
CA ALA A 84 -1.84 -7.91 -3.85
C ALA A 84 -0.52 -7.14 -4.01
N LEU A 85 0.60 -7.88 -4.09
CA LEU A 85 1.93 -7.30 -4.31
C LEU A 85 2.03 -6.57 -5.67
N ILE A 86 1.50 -7.17 -6.73
CA ILE A 86 1.49 -6.60 -8.08
C ILE A 86 0.63 -5.34 -8.14
N ALA A 87 -0.54 -5.40 -7.55
CA ALA A 87 -1.50 -4.31 -7.62
C ALA A 87 -1.03 -3.08 -6.83
N GLN A 88 -0.39 -3.29 -5.67
CA GLN A 88 0.35 -2.24 -4.98
C GLN A 88 1.44 -1.63 -5.87
N PHE A 89 2.26 -2.47 -6.51
CA PHE A 89 3.34 -2.00 -7.36
C PHE A 89 2.80 -1.10 -8.50
N ILE A 90 1.70 -1.51 -9.15
CA ILE A 90 1.03 -0.71 -10.17
C ILE A 90 0.47 0.59 -9.60
N ALA A 91 -0.15 0.55 -8.42
CA ALA A 91 -0.67 1.75 -7.76
C ALA A 91 0.43 2.79 -7.50
N VAL A 92 1.59 2.34 -7.00
CA VAL A 92 2.77 3.22 -6.82
C VAL A 92 3.24 3.79 -8.16
N LEU A 93 3.28 2.99 -9.23
CA LEU A 93 3.62 3.48 -10.57
C LEU A 93 2.64 4.52 -11.11
N HIS A 94 1.33 4.36 -10.88
CA HIS A 94 0.31 5.35 -11.29
C HIS A 94 0.42 6.67 -10.54
N LEU A 95 1.01 6.66 -9.35
CA LEU A 95 1.22 7.85 -8.53
C LEU A 95 2.54 8.56 -8.87
N LEU A 96 3.49 7.90 -9.56
CA LEU A 96 4.75 8.49 -10.05
C LEU A 96 4.57 9.80 -10.86
N PRO A 97 3.59 9.96 -11.75
CA PRO A 97 3.46 11.17 -12.57
C PRO A 97 2.89 12.37 -11.80
N ALA A 98 2.47 12.21 -10.54
CA ALA A 98 1.91 13.30 -9.73
C ALA A 98 2.96 14.31 -9.27
N GLU A 99 4.23 13.93 -9.20
CA GLU A 99 5.29 14.73 -8.61
C GLU A 99 6.15 15.43 -9.68
N LYS A 100 5.72 16.60 -10.16
CA LYS A 100 6.66 17.66 -10.61
C LYS A 100 6.14 19.09 -10.42
N ARG A 101 4.95 19.32 -9.84
CA ARG A 101 4.31 20.67 -9.86
C ARG A 101 3.59 21.09 -8.59
N ILE A 102 3.67 20.31 -7.52
CA ILE A 102 2.88 20.52 -6.29
C ILE A 102 3.83 20.72 -5.14
N LYS A 103 3.54 21.68 -4.27
CA LYS A 103 4.33 21.91 -3.07
C LYS A 103 4.09 20.79 -2.05
N PRO A 104 5.09 20.38 -1.26
CA PRO A 104 4.95 19.30 -0.27
C PRO A 104 3.75 19.49 0.67
N GLU A 105 3.50 20.72 1.12
CA GLU A 105 2.38 21.03 2.03
C GLU A 105 0.99 20.87 1.39
N ASP A 106 0.90 20.96 0.06
CA ASP A 106 -0.35 20.83 -0.72
C ASP A 106 -0.57 19.40 -1.23
N GLU A 107 0.44 18.53 -1.13
CA GLU A 107 0.43 17.18 -1.68
C GLU A 107 -0.73 16.35 -1.11
N LEU A 108 -0.98 16.43 0.20
CA LEU A 108 -2.09 15.72 0.84
C LEU A 108 -3.45 16.10 0.24
N ASN A 109 -3.66 17.39 0.02
CA ASN A 109 -4.89 17.91 -0.58
C ASN A 109 -5.04 17.48 -2.04
N TYR A 110 -3.93 17.50 -2.78
CA TYR A 110 -3.91 17.04 -4.16
C TYR A 110 -4.24 15.56 -4.24
N LEU A 111 -3.57 14.73 -3.43
CA LEU A 111 -3.76 13.30 -3.42
C LEU A 111 -5.21 12.95 -3.08
N ASN A 112 -5.80 13.58 -2.06
CA ASN A 112 -7.21 13.34 -1.69
C ASN A 112 -8.22 13.73 -2.77
N LYS A 113 -7.89 14.69 -3.65
CA LYS A 113 -8.79 15.16 -4.71
C LYS A 113 -8.60 14.45 -6.05
N ASN A 114 -7.36 14.11 -6.39
CA ASN A 114 -6.97 13.74 -7.75
C ASN A 114 -6.39 12.33 -7.86
N SER A 115 -6.04 11.72 -6.73
CA SER A 115 -5.50 10.37 -6.69
C SER A 115 -6.46 9.48 -5.89
N LYS A 116 -6.73 8.27 -6.37
CA LYS A 116 -7.54 7.30 -5.63
C LYS A 116 -6.78 6.71 -4.43
N ILE A 117 -5.86 7.48 -3.83
CA ILE A 117 -4.96 7.05 -2.76
C ILE A 117 -5.71 6.56 -1.54
N ALA A 118 -6.85 7.18 -1.22
CA ALA A 118 -7.66 6.82 -0.06
C ALA A 118 -8.10 5.35 -0.14
N LEU A 119 -8.45 4.86 -1.34
CA LEU A 119 -8.77 3.46 -1.55
C LEU A 119 -7.56 2.56 -1.24
N TYR A 120 -6.39 2.89 -1.76
CA TYR A 120 -5.16 2.10 -1.51
C TYR A 120 -4.79 2.06 -0.02
N VAL A 121 -5.00 3.17 0.69
CA VAL A 121 -4.80 3.27 2.14
C VAL A 121 -5.84 2.45 2.92
N GLU A 122 -7.12 2.50 2.53
CA GLU A 122 -8.19 1.71 3.15
C GLU A 122 -8.00 0.20 2.95
N ALA A 123 -7.44 -0.22 1.82
CA ALA A 123 -7.03 -1.60 1.60
C ALA A 123 -5.77 -1.99 2.39
N GLY A 124 -5.11 -1.05 3.06
CA GLY A 124 -3.87 -1.30 3.79
C GLY A 124 -2.71 -1.69 2.88
N MET A 125 -2.62 -1.13 1.67
CA MET A 125 -1.47 -1.36 0.79
C MET A 125 -0.26 -0.61 1.29
N PRO A 126 0.82 -1.29 1.73
CA PRO A 126 2.04 -0.64 2.21
C PRO A 126 2.55 0.52 1.35
N GLY A 127 2.59 0.35 0.02
CA GLY A 127 3.08 1.38 -0.90
C GLY A 127 2.19 2.63 -0.97
N GLY A 128 0.86 2.45 -1.03
CA GLY A 128 -0.08 3.56 -1.00
C GLY A 128 -0.10 4.26 0.36
N CYS A 129 0.00 3.49 1.45
CA CYS A 129 0.17 4.01 2.79
C CYS A 129 1.41 4.88 2.89
N LEU A 130 2.58 4.42 2.43
CA LEU A 130 3.84 5.19 2.49
C LEU A 130 3.76 6.53 1.76
N ILE A 131 3.17 6.57 0.55
CA ILE A 131 2.95 7.83 -0.18
C ILE A 131 2.06 8.78 0.62
N TYR A 132 0.94 8.26 1.13
CA TYR A 132 -0.01 9.07 1.89
C TYR A 132 0.57 9.56 3.23
N PHE A 133 1.39 8.73 3.89
CA PHE A 133 2.15 9.09 5.08
C PHE A 133 3.07 10.27 4.82
N ASN A 134 3.86 10.21 3.75
CA ASN A 134 4.77 11.30 3.40
C ASN A 134 4.02 12.63 3.24
N ALA A 135 2.88 12.59 2.54
CA ALA A 135 2.02 13.75 2.37
C ALA A 135 1.42 14.25 3.71
N ILE A 136 1.04 13.35 4.63
CA ILE A 136 0.58 13.73 5.99
C ILE A 136 1.69 14.42 6.77
N VAL A 137 2.91 13.87 6.75
CA VAL A 137 4.06 14.42 7.50
C VAL A 137 4.36 15.86 7.07
N HIS A 138 4.35 16.12 5.76
CA HIS A 138 4.64 17.45 5.20
C HIS A 138 3.43 18.40 5.17
N SER A 139 2.22 17.90 5.41
CA SER A 139 1.02 18.75 5.42
C SER A 139 0.99 19.77 6.57
N LEU A 140 0.15 20.78 6.40
CA LEU A 140 -0.16 21.81 7.42
C LEU A 140 -1.10 21.33 8.54
N LEU A 141 -1.40 20.03 8.61
CA LEU A 141 -2.21 19.48 9.70
C LEU A 141 -1.54 19.72 11.06
N ASN A 142 -2.32 19.95 12.11
CA ASN A 142 -1.80 19.99 13.46
C ASN A 142 -1.39 18.57 13.94
N THR A 143 -0.56 18.50 14.98
CA THR A 143 -0.02 17.22 15.51
C THR A 143 -1.12 16.21 15.86
N GLN A 144 -2.22 16.67 16.45
CA GLN A 144 -3.34 15.78 16.82
C GLN A 144 -4.01 15.17 15.58
N SER A 145 -4.27 15.98 14.54
CA SER A 145 -4.83 15.51 13.27
C SER A 145 -3.88 14.57 12.54
N LYS A 146 -2.56 14.84 12.56
CA LYS A 146 -1.55 13.92 12.02
C LYS A 146 -1.60 12.58 12.75
N LEU A 147 -1.59 12.58 14.09
CA LEU A 147 -1.69 11.37 14.90
C LEU A 147 -2.96 10.56 14.60
N SER A 148 -4.12 11.22 14.52
CA SER A 148 -5.37 10.56 14.17
C SER A 148 -5.32 9.93 12.78
N ALA A 149 -4.80 10.64 11.77
CA ALA A 149 -4.66 10.12 10.42
C ALA A 149 -3.71 8.91 10.38
N LEU A 150 -2.56 9.00 11.04
CA LEU A 150 -1.60 7.90 11.14
C LEU A 150 -2.18 6.68 11.87
N THR A 151 -2.96 6.88 12.93
CA THR A 151 -3.69 5.79 13.62
C THR A 151 -4.61 5.03 12.66
N GLN A 152 -5.36 5.74 11.80
CA GLN A 152 -6.22 5.08 10.81
C GLN A 152 -5.42 4.23 9.82
N ILE A 153 -4.26 4.73 9.38
CA ILE A 153 -3.40 3.97 8.46
C ILE A 153 -2.84 2.72 9.14
N LEU A 154 -2.39 2.84 10.39
CA LEU A 154 -1.92 1.70 11.19
C LEU A 154 -2.98 0.61 11.34
N ILE A 155 -4.24 1.00 11.58
CA ILE A 155 -5.38 0.07 11.63
C ILE A 155 -5.60 -0.63 10.28
N SER A 156 -5.56 0.12 9.17
CA SER A 156 -5.73 -0.45 7.83
C SER A 156 -4.62 -1.43 7.45
N LEU A 157 -3.36 -1.10 7.77
CA LEU A 157 -2.20 -1.96 7.57
C LEU A 157 -2.32 -3.25 8.38
N GLU A 158 -2.69 -3.16 9.67
CA GLU A 158 -2.84 -4.33 10.53
C GLU A 158 -3.93 -5.27 10.01
N LYS A 159 -5.09 -4.72 9.64
CA LYS A 159 -6.24 -5.51 9.15
C LYS A 159 -5.89 -6.36 7.93
N ASN A 160 -5.02 -5.87 7.05
CA ASN A 160 -4.70 -6.51 5.77
C ASN A 160 -3.25 -7.03 5.71
N LYS A 161 -2.53 -7.11 6.83
CA LYS A 161 -1.10 -7.46 6.87
C LYS A 161 -0.76 -8.78 6.16
N GLU A 162 -1.64 -9.78 6.24
CA GLU A 162 -1.43 -11.09 5.62
C GLU A 162 -1.42 -11.05 4.07
N GLN A 163 -1.93 -9.98 3.47
CA GLN A 163 -2.08 -9.85 2.03
C GLN A 163 -0.87 -9.21 1.36
N PHE A 164 -0.13 -8.36 2.09
CA PHE A 164 0.99 -7.57 1.56
C PHE A 164 2.36 -7.98 2.10
N ALA A 165 2.46 -9.23 2.55
CA ALA A 165 3.70 -9.90 2.94
C ALA A 165 4.59 -9.06 3.88
N PHE A 166 5.90 -9.03 3.66
CA PHE A 166 6.89 -8.50 4.60
C PHE A 166 7.05 -6.97 4.50
N LEU A 167 6.62 -6.35 3.40
CA LEU A 167 6.60 -4.90 3.26
C LEU A 167 5.58 -4.24 4.20
N SER A 168 4.51 -4.97 4.58
CA SER A 168 3.59 -4.53 5.63
C SER A 168 4.29 -4.37 6.98
N ASP A 169 5.16 -5.31 7.36
CA ASP A 169 5.89 -5.24 8.63
C ASP A 169 6.85 -4.04 8.65
N LEU A 170 7.59 -3.81 7.56
CA LEU A 170 8.47 -2.65 7.44
C LEU A 170 7.70 -1.34 7.55
N THR A 171 6.57 -1.25 6.84
CA THR A 171 5.72 -0.06 6.83
C THR A 171 5.11 0.19 8.22
N MET A 172 4.66 -0.87 8.90
CA MET A 172 4.15 -0.79 10.27
C MET A 172 5.19 -0.17 11.21
N HIS A 173 6.45 -0.64 11.16
CA HIS A 173 7.51 -0.10 12.01
C HIS A 173 7.77 1.38 11.77
N VAL A 174 7.88 1.81 10.50
CA VAL A 174 8.08 3.23 10.15
C VAL A 174 6.95 4.09 10.69
N PHE A 175 5.70 3.66 10.53
CA PHE A 175 4.54 4.42 10.97
C PHE A 175 4.45 4.50 12.48
N VAL A 176 4.65 3.39 13.19
CA VAL A 176 4.61 3.37 14.65
C VAL A 176 5.71 4.27 15.21
N GLN A 177 6.93 4.20 14.68
CA GLN A 177 8.02 5.09 15.11
C GLN A 177 7.65 6.56 14.94
N HIS A 178 7.17 6.95 13.76
CA HIS A 178 6.82 8.36 13.52
C HIS A 178 5.59 8.81 14.32
N TRP A 179 4.63 7.91 14.53
CA TRP A 179 3.49 8.17 15.40
C TRP A 179 3.96 8.45 16.84
N LEU A 180 4.91 7.67 17.36
CA LEU A 180 5.48 7.88 18.69
C LEU A 180 6.25 9.21 18.78
N GLU A 181 7.00 9.58 17.74
CA GLU A 181 7.68 10.88 17.66
C GLU A 181 6.68 12.05 17.76
N LEU A 182 5.59 12.00 17.00
CA LEU A 182 4.52 13.01 17.06
C LEU A 182 3.79 12.99 18.40
N PHE A 183 3.59 11.81 18.99
CA PHE A 183 2.98 11.68 20.32
C PHE A 183 3.84 12.36 21.38
N GLU A 184 5.18 12.22 21.31
CA GLU A 184 6.05 12.85 22.29
C GLU A 184 6.07 14.38 22.18
N GLN A 185 5.79 14.92 20.99
CA GLN A 185 5.63 16.36 20.73
C GLN A 185 4.28 16.93 21.21
N LEU A 186 3.29 16.10 21.55
CA LEU A 186 2.02 16.59 22.10
C LEU A 186 2.23 17.28 23.44
N GLU A 187 1.45 18.34 23.67
CA GLU A 187 1.38 18.96 24.98
C GLU A 187 0.84 17.94 26.01
N PRO A 188 1.30 18.00 27.27
CA PRO A 188 0.95 17.00 28.30
C PRO A 188 -0.56 16.81 28.48
N GLU A 189 -1.35 17.87 28.33
CA GLU A 189 -2.81 17.82 28.47
C GLU A 189 -3.51 16.97 27.41
N PHE A 190 -2.92 16.84 26.21
CA PHE A 190 -3.49 16.03 25.13
C PHE A 190 -2.97 14.60 25.09
N LYS A 191 -1.82 14.30 25.72
CA LYS A 191 -1.22 12.94 25.71
C LYS A 191 -2.18 11.88 26.25
N ASN A 192 -2.95 12.20 27.29
CA ASN A 192 -3.92 11.27 27.88
C ASN A 192 -4.94 10.75 26.87
N ASN A 193 -5.33 11.56 25.88
CA ASN A 193 -6.30 11.17 24.85
C ASN A 193 -5.74 10.10 23.88
N PHE A 194 -4.41 9.93 23.83
CA PHE A 194 -3.73 9.04 22.89
C PHE A 194 -2.95 7.90 23.59
N MET A 195 -2.96 7.83 24.93
CA MET A 195 -2.22 6.81 25.68
C MET A 195 -2.63 5.38 25.32
N VAL A 196 -3.93 5.11 25.18
CA VAL A 196 -4.43 3.79 24.77
C VAL A 196 -3.91 3.44 23.37
N SER A 197 -3.99 4.39 22.43
CA SER A 197 -3.46 4.18 21.07
C SER A 197 -1.95 3.94 21.08
N LYS A 198 -1.19 4.61 21.95
CA LYS A 198 0.27 4.38 22.09
C LYS A 198 0.57 2.92 22.44
N GLU A 199 -0.12 2.37 23.44
CA GLU A 199 0.05 0.98 23.86
C GLU A 199 -0.34 0.00 22.75
N GLU A 200 -1.48 0.22 22.10
CA GLU A 200 -1.91 -0.61 20.98
C GLU A 200 -0.92 -0.57 19.81
N HIS A 201 -0.38 0.60 19.45
CA HIS A 201 0.58 0.74 18.35
C HIS A 201 1.90 0.06 18.64
N LEU A 202 2.38 0.12 19.88
CA LEU A 202 3.54 -0.66 20.32
C LEU A 202 3.26 -2.16 20.22
N GLN A 203 2.06 -2.60 20.62
CA GLN A 203 1.64 -3.99 20.47
C GLN A 203 1.58 -4.42 19.00
N ARG A 204 1.03 -3.58 18.11
CA ARG A 204 1.02 -3.83 16.66
C ARG A 204 2.42 -4.09 16.12
N ALA A 205 3.36 -3.20 16.41
CA ALA A 205 4.76 -3.35 15.99
C ALA A 205 5.43 -4.61 16.57
N SER A 206 5.09 -5.00 17.81
CA SER A 206 5.64 -6.21 18.43
C SER A 206 5.24 -7.51 17.74
N HIS A 207 4.13 -7.51 16.98
CA HIS A 207 3.66 -8.66 16.21
C HIS A 207 4.25 -8.73 14.79
N CYS A 208 5.07 -7.74 14.40
CA CYS A 208 5.77 -7.72 13.11
C CYS A 208 7.18 -8.33 13.26
N LEU A 209 7.73 -8.85 12.16
CA LEU A 209 9.14 -9.21 12.11
C LEU A 209 10.02 -7.99 12.40
N SER A 210 11.23 -8.21 12.92
CA SER A 210 12.20 -7.12 13.03
C SER A 210 12.51 -6.52 11.64
N THR A 211 12.90 -5.25 11.60
CA THR A 211 13.23 -4.56 10.34
C THR A 211 14.28 -5.32 9.52
N GLU A 212 15.30 -5.86 10.18
CA GLU A 212 16.36 -6.65 9.53
C GLU A 212 15.82 -7.95 8.93
N GLU A 213 14.98 -8.68 9.65
CA GLU A 213 14.37 -9.93 9.18
C GLU A 213 13.39 -9.70 8.04
N ALA A 214 12.55 -8.66 8.15
CA ALA A 214 11.59 -8.31 7.11
C ALA A 214 12.31 -7.94 5.81
N GLN A 215 13.38 -7.12 5.87
CA GLN A 215 14.21 -6.76 4.71
C GLN A 215 14.81 -7.98 4.00
N LYS A 216 15.32 -8.97 4.77
CA LYS A 216 15.88 -10.21 4.21
C LYS A 216 14.83 -11.06 3.49
N LYS A 217 13.57 -11.00 3.95
CA LYS A 217 12.46 -11.82 3.44
C LYS A 217 11.65 -11.16 2.32
N LEU A 218 11.88 -9.88 2.02
CA LEU A 218 11.17 -9.20 0.93
C LEU A 218 11.28 -9.99 -0.39
N THR A 219 10.13 -10.18 -1.03
CA THR A 219 10.05 -10.68 -2.40
C THR A 219 10.63 -9.67 -3.38
N ILE A 220 10.86 -10.10 -4.63
CA ILE A 220 11.38 -9.24 -5.69
C ILE A 220 10.46 -8.02 -5.92
N ILE A 221 9.13 -8.23 -5.94
CA ILE A 221 8.15 -7.15 -6.16
C ILE A 221 8.18 -6.13 -5.01
N GLU A 222 8.29 -6.60 -3.77
CA GLU A 222 8.39 -5.72 -2.59
C GLU A 222 9.66 -4.90 -2.61
N LYS A 223 10.80 -5.51 -2.96
CA LYS A 223 12.08 -4.80 -3.10
C LYS A 223 12.00 -3.68 -4.14
N TYR A 224 11.39 -3.96 -5.30
CA TYR A 224 11.21 -2.92 -6.32
C TYR A 224 10.20 -1.86 -5.93
N THR A 225 9.11 -2.23 -5.26
CA THR A 225 8.15 -1.26 -4.73
C THR A 225 8.86 -0.30 -3.78
N LEU A 226 9.62 -0.83 -2.82
CA LEU A 226 10.38 -0.02 -1.86
C LEU A 226 11.40 0.88 -2.58
N LYS A 227 12.12 0.36 -3.56
CA LYS A 227 13.09 1.15 -4.35
C LYS A 227 12.44 2.30 -5.12
N ILE A 228 11.24 2.11 -5.65
CA ILE A 228 10.50 3.19 -6.32
C ILE A 228 10.12 4.27 -5.29
N LEU A 229 9.57 3.86 -4.15
CA LEU A 229 9.21 4.76 -3.07
C LEU A 229 10.42 5.56 -2.56
N GLU A 230 11.56 4.91 -2.34
CA GLU A 230 12.80 5.59 -1.92
C GLU A 230 13.28 6.65 -2.91
N LYS A 231 13.01 6.50 -4.22
CA LYS A 231 13.37 7.51 -5.21
C LYS A 231 12.41 8.70 -5.23
N LEU A 232 11.11 8.47 -5.01
CA LEU A 232 10.13 9.56 -4.86
C LEU A 232 10.57 10.54 -3.74
N HIS A 233 11.07 10.00 -2.64
CA HIS A 233 11.43 10.82 -1.46
C HIS A 233 12.83 11.47 -1.53
N LYS A 234 13.63 11.17 -2.56
CA LYS A 234 14.98 11.74 -2.76
C LYS A 234 15.04 12.80 -3.87
N GLY A 235 13.94 13.03 -4.59
CA GLY A 235 13.79 14.08 -5.59
C GLY A 235 13.27 15.38 -4.98
#